data_AF-A0A3M2E470-F1
#
_entry.id   AF-A0A3M2E470-F1
#
_cell.length_a   1.000
_cell.length_b   1.000
_cell.length_c   1.000
_cell.angle_alpha   90.00
_cell.angle_beta   90.00
_cell.angle_gamma   90.00
#
_symmetry.space_group_name_H-M   'P 1'
#
loop_
_entity.id
_entity.type
_entity.pdbx_description
1 polymer ?
#
loop_
_entity_poly.entity_id
_entity_poly.type
_entity_poly.pdbx_seq_one_letter_code
_entity_poly.pdbx_strand_id
1 'polypeptide(L)'
;MNLTVIILSGITILIISLLVSGYLQKRAQILAEKRQKATTHFYQGLNTAKVLDLLRGVVVPSDIMKYLFNLVETHYKKAKEFWPQYPNIDAEIDKIVLRKESYKPSQKPKNPVPSDEQKIVAISNRLRKLDKHLRQLAQSAYLPDEQYRAWHAWLVREVARIEIDGAIKLAERALEKQAVATCKTHLGFLAERVAAYEKLGDDFIAERRKHLDDITHRLEQLIKEIEAKQKEEVSPTNEEDDPLFGTKKKW
;
A
#
# COMPACT_ATOMS: atom_id res chain seq x y z
N MET A 1 -72.20 37.17 11.06
CA MET A 1 -71.59 36.10 11.87
C MET A 1 -70.86 35.07 11.00
N ASN A 2 -71.46 34.57 9.91
CA ASN A 2 -70.85 33.53 9.06
C ASN A 2 -69.55 33.95 8.35
N LEU A 3 -69.46 35.20 7.88
CA LEU A 3 -68.28 35.70 7.15
C LEU A 3 -67.02 35.75 8.03
N THR A 4 -67.17 36.17 9.29
CA THR A 4 -66.08 36.27 10.26
C THR A 4 -65.51 34.89 10.62
N VAL A 5 -66.39 33.90 10.76
CA VAL A 5 -66.00 32.50 11.02
C VAL A 5 -65.25 31.89 9.84
N ILE A 6 -65.66 32.19 8.60
CA ILE A 6 -64.98 31.74 7.38
C ILE A 6 -63.58 32.36 7.25
N ILE A 7 -63.44 33.66 7.55
CA ILE A 7 -62.14 34.34 7.51
C ILE A 7 -61.21 33.79 8.59
N LEU A 8 -61.70 33.59 9.82
CA LEU A 8 -60.91 33.01 10.91
C LEU A 8 -60.45 31.58 10.60
N SER A 9 -61.31 30.74 10.02
CA SER A 9 -60.94 29.37 9.66
C SER A 9 -59.89 29.34 8.56
N GLY A 10 -59.98 30.22 7.56
CA GLY A 10 -58.97 30.38 6.52
C GLY A 10 -57.60 30.76 7.08
N ILE A 11 -57.55 31.75 7.97
CA ILE A 11 -56.30 32.18 8.65
C ILE A 11 -55.73 31.03 9.49
N THR A 12 -56.57 30.30 10.22
CA THR A 12 -56.15 29.17 11.08
C THR A 12 -55.53 28.04 10.26
N ILE A 13 -56.12 27.68 9.11
CA ILE A 13 -55.57 26.65 8.21
C ILE A 13 -54.22 27.10 7.64
N LEU A 14 -54.07 28.38 7.28
CA LEU A 14 -52.80 28.94 6.79
C LEU A 14 -51.69 28.84 7.83
N ILE A 15 -51.97 29.19 9.09
CA ILE A 15 -51.00 29.08 10.19
C ILE A 15 -50.61 27.62 10.43
N ILE A 16 -51.58 26.70 10.47
CA ILE A 16 -51.30 25.27 10.62
C ILE A 16 -50.43 24.75 9.47
N SER A 17 -50.74 25.14 8.23
CA SER A 17 -49.95 24.74 7.05
C SER A 17 -48.50 25.22 7.13
N LEU A 18 -48.27 26.47 7.55
CA LEU A 18 -46.92 27.02 7.76
C LEU A 18 -46.16 26.26 8.85
N LEU A 19 -46.81 25.94 9.97
CA LEU A 19 -46.20 25.17 11.06
C LEU A 19 -45.86 23.73 10.65
N VAL A 20 -46.77 23.05 9.93
CA VAL A 20 -46.56 21.69 9.42
C VAL A 20 -45.42 21.68 8.39
N SER A 21 -45.40 22.64 7.46
CA SER A 21 -44.34 22.76 6.45
C SER A 21 -42.97 22.99 7.10
N GLY A 22 -42.89 23.91 8.07
CA GLY A 22 -41.66 24.16 8.84
C GLY A 22 -41.17 22.93 9.62
N TYR A 23 -42.10 22.17 10.21
CA TYR A 23 -41.76 20.91 10.88
C TYR A 23 -41.25 19.84 9.90
N LEU A 24 -41.91 19.68 8.75
CA LEU A 24 -41.49 18.74 7.71
C LEU A 24 -40.10 19.11 7.16
N GLN A 25 -39.82 20.39 6.93
CA GLN A 25 -38.52 20.86 6.46
C GLN A 25 -37.41 20.61 7.49
N LYS A 26 -37.64 20.94 8.78
CA LYS A 26 -36.68 20.63 9.85
C LYS A 26 -36.44 19.12 9.99
N ARG A 27 -37.49 18.32 9.92
CA ARG A 27 -37.39 16.85 9.96
C ARG A 27 -36.58 16.32 8.76
N ALA A 28 -36.81 16.86 7.57
CA ALA A 28 -36.06 16.49 6.36
C ALA A 28 -34.57 16.85 6.48
N GLN A 29 -34.24 18.02 7.03
CA GLN A 29 -32.85 18.42 7.29
C GLN A 29 -32.16 17.47 8.26
N ILE A 30 -32.80 17.14 9.40
CA ILE A 30 -32.25 16.20 10.38
C ILE A 30 -32.04 14.82 9.77
N LEU A 31 -32.98 14.33 8.96
CA LEU A 31 -32.83 13.04 8.26
C LEU A 31 -31.69 13.07 7.24
N ALA A 32 -31.54 14.18 6.51
CA ALA A 32 -30.44 14.36 5.55
C ALA A 32 -29.08 14.36 6.26
N GLU A 33 -28.94 15.08 7.37
CA GLU A 33 -27.72 15.10 8.18
C GLU A 33 -27.37 13.71 8.73
N LYS A 34 -28.36 12.99 9.26
CA LYS A 34 -28.18 11.61 9.74
C LYS A 34 -27.71 10.69 8.62
N ARG A 35 -28.32 10.77 7.44
CA ARG A 35 -27.93 10.00 6.27
C ARG A 35 -26.51 10.34 5.82
N GLN A 36 -26.14 11.62 5.82
CA GLN A 36 -24.79 12.06 5.47
C GLN A 36 -23.77 11.49 6.46
N LYS A 37 -23.99 11.62 7.77
CA LYS A 37 -23.11 11.07 8.81
C LYS A 37 -22.97 9.55 8.70
N ALA A 38 -24.07 8.84 8.49
CA ALA A 38 -24.05 7.39 8.27
C ALA A 38 -23.22 7.01 7.04
N THR A 39 -23.39 7.74 5.94
CA THR A 39 -22.65 7.55 4.69
C THR A 39 -21.15 7.79 4.90
N THR A 40 -20.77 8.85 5.62
CA THR A 40 -19.37 9.13 5.95
C THR A 40 -18.72 7.98 6.72
N HIS A 41 -19.39 7.48 7.77
CA HIS A 41 -18.86 6.35 8.52
C HIS A 41 -18.81 5.07 7.69
N PHE A 42 -19.82 4.80 6.88
CA PHE A 42 -19.82 3.64 5.98
C PHE A 42 -18.61 3.69 5.03
N TYR A 43 -18.34 4.84 4.39
CA TYR A 43 -17.19 4.97 3.50
C TYR A 43 -15.84 4.86 4.22
N GLN A 44 -15.73 5.35 5.45
CA GLN A 44 -14.53 5.17 6.27
C GLN A 44 -14.27 3.69 6.59
N GLY A 45 -15.32 2.96 6.98
CA GLY A 45 -15.27 1.51 7.19
C GLY A 45 -14.90 0.76 5.91
N LEU A 46 -15.52 1.11 4.78
CA LEU A 46 -15.26 0.49 3.48
C LEU A 46 -13.81 0.73 3.02
N ASN A 47 -13.29 1.94 3.17
CA ASN A 47 -11.91 2.25 2.81
C ASN A 47 -10.92 1.44 3.65
N THR A 48 -11.17 1.31 4.96
CA THR A 48 -10.35 0.50 5.86
C THR A 48 -10.46 -1.00 5.52
N ALA A 49 -11.65 -1.48 5.16
CA ALA A 49 -11.86 -2.86 4.71
C ALA A 49 -11.10 -3.19 3.41
N LYS A 50 -11.06 -2.25 2.46
CA LYS A 50 -10.26 -2.39 1.23
C LYS A 50 -8.76 -2.50 1.55
N VAL A 51 -8.27 -1.75 2.53
CA VAL A 51 -6.87 -1.88 2.99
C VAL A 51 -6.63 -3.25 3.61
N LEU A 52 -7.54 -3.76 4.45
CA LEU A 52 -7.45 -5.13 4.98
C LEU A 52 -7.39 -6.19 3.88
N ASP A 53 -8.15 -6.03 2.80
CA ASP A 53 -8.12 -6.95 1.66
C ASP A 53 -6.79 -6.91 0.91
N LEU A 54 -6.19 -5.72 0.76
CA LEU A 54 -4.87 -5.55 0.14
C LEU A 54 -3.75 -6.25 0.93
N LEU A 55 -3.92 -6.41 2.24
CA LEU A 55 -2.94 -7.03 3.13
C LEU A 55 -2.99 -8.56 3.13
N ARG A 56 -3.89 -9.18 2.36
CA ARG A 56 -3.90 -10.65 2.23
C ARG A 56 -2.53 -11.18 1.78
N GLY A 57 -2.00 -12.11 2.56
CA GLY A 57 -0.70 -12.75 2.32
C GLY A 57 0.52 -11.91 2.71
N VAL A 58 0.32 -10.71 3.26
CA VAL A 58 1.38 -9.87 3.81
C VAL A 58 1.44 -10.07 5.33
N VAL A 59 2.63 -10.31 5.84
CA VAL A 59 2.90 -10.38 7.29
C VAL A 59 2.88 -8.96 7.82
N VAL A 60 1.89 -8.67 8.68
CA VAL A 60 1.72 -7.38 9.35
C VAL A 60 1.57 -7.65 10.84
N PRO A 61 2.12 -6.78 11.71
CA PRO A 61 1.92 -6.83 13.15
C PRO A 61 0.45 -7.00 13.54
N SER A 62 0.21 -7.88 14.50
CA SER A 62 -1.15 -8.29 14.88
C SER A 62 -1.97 -7.13 15.48
N ASP A 63 -1.30 -6.18 16.12
CA ASP A 63 -1.86 -4.95 16.67
C ASP A 63 -2.43 -4.05 15.57
N ILE A 64 -1.70 -3.84 14.46
CA ILE A 64 -2.20 -3.09 13.29
C ILE A 64 -3.45 -3.78 12.73
N MET A 65 -3.40 -5.10 12.53
CA MET A 65 -4.53 -5.83 11.96
C MET A 65 -5.76 -5.78 12.87
N LYS A 66 -5.59 -6.02 14.17
CA LYS A 66 -6.67 -5.91 15.18
C LYS A 66 -7.26 -4.51 15.21
N TYR A 67 -6.42 -3.48 15.16
CA TYR A 67 -6.84 -2.10 15.12
C TYR A 67 -7.70 -1.80 13.88
N LEU A 68 -7.26 -2.21 12.69
CA LEU A 68 -8.02 -2.02 11.45
C LEU A 68 -9.36 -2.77 11.48
N PHE A 69 -9.40 -4.02 11.99
CA PHE A 69 -10.66 -4.75 12.16
C PHE A 69 -11.63 -4.02 13.11
N ASN A 70 -11.15 -3.58 14.27
CA ASN A 70 -11.94 -2.82 15.24
C ASN A 70 -12.46 -1.50 14.64
N LEU A 71 -11.65 -0.83 13.83
CA LEU A 71 -12.00 0.43 13.20
C LEU A 71 -13.13 0.24 12.18
N VAL A 72 -13.06 -0.79 11.32
CA VAL A 72 -14.14 -1.13 10.38
C VAL A 72 -15.43 -1.44 11.12
N GLU A 73 -15.35 -2.31 12.13
CA GLU A 73 -16.51 -2.70 12.94
C GLU A 73 -17.15 -1.47 13.62
N THR A 74 -16.34 -0.59 14.20
CA THR A 74 -16.80 0.64 14.85
C THR A 74 -17.50 1.57 13.86
N HIS A 75 -16.94 1.76 12.67
CA HIS A 75 -17.54 2.61 11.65
C HIS A 75 -18.85 2.05 11.10
N TYR A 76 -18.93 0.75 10.86
CA TYR A 76 -20.20 0.14 10.42
C TYR A 76 -21.27 0.18 11.50
N LYS A 77 -20.92 -0.07 12.78
CA LYS A 77 -21.85 0.10 13.90
C LYS A 77 -22.36 1.54 14.03
N LYS A 78 -21.47 2.54 13.91
CA LYS A 78 -21.87 3.96 13.89
C LYS A 78 -22.76 4.29 12.69
N ALA A 79 -22.45 3.76 11.50
CA ALA A 79 -23.30 3.96 10.33
C ALA A 79 -24.72 3.43 10.55
N LYS A 80 -24.85 2.24 11.15
CA LYS A 80 -26.14 1.67 11.57
C LYS A 80 -26.85 2.52 12.62
N GLU A 81 -26.13 3.06 13.60
CA GLU A 81 -26.69 3.94 14.63
C GLU A 81 -27.28 5.23 14.03
N PHE A 82 -26.56 5.88 13.12
CA PHE A 82 -27.04 7.10 12.46
C PHE A 82 -28.17 6.83 11.47
N TRP A 83 -28.14 5.70 10.77
CA TRP A 83 -29.13 5.33 9.76
C TRP A 83 -29.41 3.81 9.78
N PRO A 84 -30.37 3.33 10.60
CA PRO A 84 -30.66 1.90 10.73
C PRO A 84 -31.15 1.25 9.43
N GLN A 85 -31.70 2.04 8.51
CA GLN A 85 -32.19 1.59 7.20
C GLN A 85 -31.08 1.53 6.16
N TYR A 86 -29.80 1.61 6.55
CA TYR A 86 -28.69 1.59 5.60
C TYR A 86 -28.63 0.21 4.92
N PRO A 87 -28.62 0.14 3.58
CA PRO A 87 -28.69 -1.14 2.88
C PRO A 87 -27.54 -2.07 3.28
N ASN A 88 -27.86 -3.33 3.59
CA ASN A 88 -26.90 -4.40 3.87
C ASN A 88 -25.90 -4.14 5.02
N ILE A 89 -26.15 -3.15 5.89
CA ILE A 89 -25.19 -2.79 6.95
C ILE A 89 -24.97 -3.94 7.94
N ASP A 90 -26.02 -4.69 8.25
CA ASP A 90 -25.95 -5.85 9.15
C ASP A 90 -25.07 -6.95 8.58
N ALA A 91 -25.25 -7.28 7.30
CA ALA A 91 -24.43 -8.28 6.62
C ALA A 91 -22.95 -7.87 6.56
N GLU A 92 -22.65 -6.58 6.37
CA GLU A 92 -21.26 -6.09 6.39
C GLU A 92 -20.64 -6.11 7.80
N ILE A 93 -21.44 -5.87 8.84
CA ILE A 93 -21.01 -6.03 10.25
C ILE A 93 -20.70 -7.50 10.53
N ASP A 94 -21.61 -8.42 10.20
CA ASP A 94 -21.41 -9.86 10.45
C ASP A 94 -20.18 -10.39 9.71
N LYS A 95 -19.99 -9.95 8.45
CA LYS A 95 -18.81 -10.29 7.66
C LYS A 95 -17.51 -9.82 8.30
N ILE A 96 -17.45 -8.59 8.85
CA ILE A 96 -16.21 -8.11 9.47
C ILE A 96 -15.96 -8.81 10.82
N VAL A 97 -17.02 -9.07 11.60
CA VAL A 97 -16.92 -9.82 12.86
C VAL A 97 -16.40 -11.23 12.59
N LEU A 98 -16.98 -11.94 11.64
CA LEU A 98 -16.53 -13.29 11.27
C LEU A 98 -15.06 -13.29 10.80
N ARG A 99 -14.64 -12.29 10.00
CA ARG A 99 -13.25 -12.16 9.54
C ARG A 99 -12.29 -11.86 10.68
N LYS A 100 -12.71 -11.05 11.66
CA LYS A 100 -11.93 -10.71 12.85
C LYS A 100 -11.75 -11.94 13.75
N GLU A 101 -12.81 -12.72 13.98
CA GLU A 101 -12.77 -13.96 14.75
C GLU A 101 -11.94 -15.04 14.07
N SER A 102 -12.04 -15.14 12.74
CA SER A 102 -11.26 -16.08 11.93
C SER A 102 -9.81 -15.65 11.73
N TYR A 103 -9.45 -14.41 12.13
CA TYR A 103 -8.10 -13.89 11.92
C TYR A 103 -7.11 -14.59 12.85
N LYS A 104 -6.24 -15.39 12.24
CA LYS A 104 -5.07 -15.95 12.92
C LYS A 104 -3.86 -15.07 12.58
N PRO A 105 -3.21 -14.45 13.57
CA PRO A 105 -2.00 -13.67 13.32
C PRO A 105 -0.96 -14.57 12.67
N SER A 106 -0.22 -14.00 11.70
CA SER A 106 0.84 -14.74 11.04
C SER A 106 1.88 -15.17 12.07
N GLN A 107 2.19 -16.47 12.10
CA GLN A 107 3.26 -17.00 12.95
C GLN A 107 4.65 -16.63 12.43
N LYS A 108 4.75 -16.13 11.19
CA LYS A 108 6.02 -15.70 10.61
C LYS A 108 6.43 -14.36 11.22
N PRO A 109 7.67 -14.21 11.70
CA PRO A 109 8.11 -12.97 12.32
C PRO A 109 8.27 -11.83 11.29
N LYS A 110 8.48 -12.15 10.01
CA LYS A 110 8.77 -11.18 8.94
C LYS A 110 8.18 -11.64 7.60
N ASN A 111 7.99 -10.72 6.66
CA ASN A 111 7.61 -11.07 5.30
C ASN A 111 8.70 -11.91 4.61
N PRO A 112 8.35 -12.97 3.87
CA PRO A 112 9.35 -13.64 3.04
C PRO A 112 9.83 -12.68 1.95
N VAL A 113 11.15 -12.62 1.73
CA VAL A 113 11.74 -11.84 0.63
C VAL A 113 11.55 -12.65 -0.67
N PRO A 114 10.68 -12.20 -1.61
CA PRO A 114 10.40 -12.94 -2.83
C PRO A 114 11.62 -12.93 -3.77
N SER A 115 11.74 -13.96 -4.60
CA SER A 115 12.78 -14.05 -5.65
C SER A 115 12.35 -13.46 -7.00
N ASP A 116 11.22 -12.77 -7.02
CA ASP A 116 10.57 -12.21 -8.21
C ASP A 116 10.34 -10.71 -8.00
N GLU A 117 10.83 -9.90 -8.93
CA GLU A 117 10.77 -8.45 -8.89
C GLU A 117 9.33 -7.95 -8.78
N GLN A 118 8.40 -8.55 -9.53
CA GLN A 118 7.00 -8.14 -9.51
C GLN A 118 6.37 -8.34 -8.12
N LYS A 119 6.77 -9.43 -7.43
CA LYS A 119 6.29 -9.72 -6.07
C LYS A 119 6.92 -8.79 -5.04
N ILE A 120 8.22 -8.46 -5.17
CA ILE A 120 8.89 -7.47 -4.32
C ILE A 120 8.16 -6.13 -4.40
N VAL A 121 7.91 -5.65 -5.62
CA VAL A 121 7.19 -4.38 -5.86
C VAL A 121 5.75 -4.46 -5.34
N ALA A 122 5.04 -5.57 -5.58
CA ALA A 122 3.66 -5.74 -5.12
C ALA A 122 3.52 -5.69 -3.60
N ILE A 123 4.39 -6.38 -2.85
CA ILE A 123 4.36 -6.36 -1.38
C ILE A 123 4.74 -4.97 -0.85
N SER A 124 5.81 -4.37 -1.39
CA SER A 124 6.26 -3.03 -0.99
C SER A 124 5.16 -1.98 -1.21
N ASN A 125 4.45 -2.05 -2.34
CA ASN A 125 3.32 -1.16 -2.62
C ASN A 125 2.12 -1.37 -1.69
N ARG A 126 1.84 -2.62 -1.26
CA ARG A 126 0.79 -2.89 -0.27
C ARG A 126 1.13 -2.28 1.09
N LEU A 127 2.38 -2.41 1.54
CA LEU A 127 2.86 -1.80 2.78
C LEU A 127 2.84 -0.27 2.72
N ARG A 128 3.24 0.34 1.60
CA ARG A 128 3.15 1.80 1.39
C ARG A 128 1.70 2.29 1.38
N LYS A 129 0.77 1.54 0.79
CA LYS A 129 -0.66 1.87 0.84
C LYS A 129 -1.21 1.81 2.27
N LEU A 130 -0.76 0.83 3.06
CA LEU A 130 -1.08 0.75 4.48
C LEU A 130 -0.52 1.96 5.24
N ASP A 131 0.75 2.32 5.06
CA ASP A 131 1.34 3.51 5.70
C ASP A 131 0.57 4.79 5.35
N LYS A 132 0.23 4.98 4.07
CA LYS A 132 -0.58 6.12 3.62
C LYS A 132 -1.95 6.15 4.31
N HIS A 133 -2.60 5.00 4.47
CA HIS A 133 -3.89 4.90 5.18
C HIS A 133 -3.73 5.22 6.66
N LEU A 134 -2.73 4.67 7.34
CA LEU A 134 -2.45 4.96 8.75
C LEU A 134 -2.14 6.44 8.98
N ARG A 135 -1.40 7.08 8.06
CA ARG A 135 -1.15 8.52 8.09
C ARG A 135 -2.44 9.33 8.00
N GLN A 136 -3.36 8.94 7.12
CA GLN A 136 -4.67 9.60 7.01
C GLN A 136 -5.50 9.44 8.29
N LEU A 137 -5.43 8.26 8.93
CA LEU A 137 -6.10 8.01 10.21
C LEU A 137 -5.51 8.86 11.34
N ALA A 138 -4.18 9.04 11.38
CA ALA A 138 -3.52 9.92 12.34
C ALA A 138 -3.90 11.39 12.13
N GLN A 139 -3.84 11.87 10.88
CA GLN A 139 -4.28 13.23 10.50
C GLN A 139 -5.75 13.51 10.84
N SER A 140 -6.59 12.47 10.83
CA SER A 140 -8.01 12.57 11.15
C SER A 140 -8.31 12.27 12.63
N ALA A 141 -7.28 12.18 13.49
CA ALA A 141 -7.36 11.87 14.91
C ALA A 141 -8.06 10.54 15.27
N TYR A 142 -8.14 9.60 14.33
CA TYR A 142 -8.61 8.25 14.63
C TYR A 142 -7.51 7.39 15.23
N LEU A 143 -6.25 7.63 14.86
CA LEU A 143 -5.07 6.91 15.33
C LEU A 143 -4.18 7.85 16.16
N PRO A 144 -3.79 7.51 17.40
CA PRO A 144 -2.85 8.31 18.17
C PRO A 144 -1.50 8.47 17.47
N ASP A 145 -0.93 9.68 17.51
CA ASP A 145 0.32 10.00 16.80
C ASP A 145 1.50 9.13 17.24
N GLU A 146 1.61 8.83 18.53
CA GLU A 146 2.67 7.97 19.06
C GLU A 146 2.59 6.55 18.48
N GLN A 147 1.36 6.01 18.43
CA GLN A 147 1.09 4.70 17.84
C GLN A 147 1.37 4.70 16.34
N TYR A 148 0.99 5.77 15.63
CA TYR A 148 1.32 5.94 14.22
C TYR A 148 2.84 5.95 14.00
N ARG A 149 3.61 6.70 14.78
CA ARG A 149 5.08 6.77 14.63
C ARG A 149 5.74 5.40 14.80
N ALA A 150 5.32 4.63 15.80
CA ALA A 150 5.84 3.28 16.03
C ALA A 150 5.55 2.35 14.84
N TRP A 151 4.31 2.35 14.35
CA TRP A 151 3.92 1.53 13.19
C TRP A 151 4.56 1.99 11.89
N HIS A 152 4.70 3.30 11.70
CA HIS A 152 5.37 3.91 10.56
C HIS A 152 6.84 3.47 10.51
N ALA A 153 7.56 3.54 11.63
CA ALA A 153 8.95 3.10 11.71
C ALA A 153 9.10 1.61 11.33
N TRP A 154 8.20 0.76 11.84
CA TRP A 154 8.18 -0.66 11.47
C TRP A 154 7.90 -0.85 9.97
N LEU A 155 6.91 -0.15 9.40
CA LEU A 155 6.55 -0.24 7.98
C LEU A 155 7.68 0.21 7.08
N VAL A 156 8.33 1.32 7.39
CA VAL A 156 9.46 1.84 6.63
C VAL A 156 10.62 0.84 6.64
N ARG A 157 10.97 0.30 7.81
CA ARG A 157 12.02 -0.71 7.93
C ARG A 157 11.68 -1.99 7.16
N GLU A 158 10.43 -2.45 7.23
CA GLU A 158 10.02 -3.68 6.54
C GLU A 158 9.98 -3.49 5.01
N VAL A 159 9.55 -2.33 4.51
CA VAL A 159 9.63 -1.99 3.08
C VAL A 159 11.09 -1.93 2.63
N ALA A 160 11.96 -1.22 3.37
CA ALA A 160 13.38 -1.14 3.08
C ALA A 160 14.01 -2.54 3.00
N ARG A 161 13.71 -3.40 3.98
CA ARG A 161 14.19 -4.79 4.00
C ARG A 161 13.75 -5.57 2.77
N ILE A 162 12.49 -5.51 2.39
CA ILE A 162 11.96 -6.26 1.22
C ILE A 162 12.59 -5.77 -0.09
N GLU A 163 12.76 -4.45 -0.25
CA GLU A 163 13.35 -3.86 -1.44
C GLU A 163 14.85 -4.15 -1.55
N ILE A 164 15.59 -3.97 -0.45
CA ILE A 164 17.05 -4.17 -0.39
C ILE A 164 17.41 -5.65 -0.47
N ASP A 165 16.87 -6.48 0.42
CA ASP A 165 17.17 -7.93 0.41
C ASP A 165 16.65 -8.58 -0.90
N GLY A 166 15.55 -8.06 -1.46
CA GLY A 166 15.02 -8.50 -2.75
C GLY A 166 15.96 -8.18 -3.91
N ALA A 167 16.46 -6.94 -3.97
CA ALA A 167 17.42 -6.52 -4.99
C ALA A 167 18.75 -7.27 -4.90
N ILE A 168 19.24 -7.53 -3.68
CA ILE A 168 20.42 -8.37 -3.44
C ILE A 168 20.23 -9.76 -4.05
N LYS A 169 19.14 -10.45 -3.72
CA LYS A 169 18.87 -11.79 -4.26
C LYS A 169 18.76 -11.80 -5.79
N LEU A 170 18.17 -10.77 -6.38
CA LEU A 170 18.08 -10.64 -7.83
C LEU A 170 19.45 -10.39 -8.46
N ALA A 171 20.28 -9.55 -7.85
CA ALA A 171 21.65 -9.28 -8.30
C ALA A 171 22.55 -10.52 -8.20
N GLU A 172 22.51 -11.24 -7.08
CA GLU A 172 23.25 -12.49 -6.89
C GLU A 172 22.84 -13.56 -7.91
N ARG A 173 21.53 -13.72 -8.15
CA ARG A 173 21.03 -14.66 -9.16
C ARG A 173 21.44 -14.26 -10.59
N ALA A 174 21.51 -12.97 -10.88
CA ALA A 174 22.00 -12.47 -12.16
C ALA A 174 23.52 -12.72 -12.31
N LEU A 175 24.28 -12.57 -11.21
CA LEU A 175 25.72 -12.87 -11.16
C LEU A 175 25.98 -14.36 -11.39
N GLU A 176 25.24 -15.25 -10.72
CA GLU A 176 25.31 -16.71 -10.92
C GLU A 176 25.04 -17.11 -12.38
N LYS A 177 24.14 -16.39 -13.06
CA LYS A 177 23.82 -16.58 -14.47
C LYS A 177 24.76 -15.85 -15.43
N GLN A 178 25.79 -15.17 -14.91
CA GLN A 178 26.72 -14.33 -15.68
C GLN A 178 26.02 -13.23 -16.51
N ALA A 179 24.81 -12.82 -16.11
CA ALA A 179 24.02 -11.79 -16.78
C ALA A 179 24.44 -10.39 -16.29
N VAL A 180 25.59 -9.91 -16.76
CA VAL A 180 26.24 -8.67 -16.30
C VAL A 180 25.31 -7.45 -16.35
N ALA A 181 24.60 -7.23 -17.47
CA ALA A 181 23.72 -6.08 -17.63
C ALA A 181 22.56 -6.08 -16.61
N THR A 182 21.92 -7.23 -16.42
CA THR A 182 20.83 -7.40 -15.44
C THR A 182 21.33 -7.22 -14.01
N CYS A 183 22.53 -7.75 -13.70
CA CYS A 183 23.17 -7.56 -12.40
C CYS A 183 23.43 -6.06 -12.12
N LYS A 184 23.98 -5.31 -13.09
CA LYS A 184 24.20 -3.85 -12.98
C LYS A 184 22.90 -3.10 -12.68
N THR A 185 21.80 -3.44 -13.36
CA THR A 185 20.49 -2.81 -13.13
C THR A 185 20.01 -3.03 -11.68
N HIS A 186 20.10 -4.27 -11.18
CA HIS A 186 19.69 -4.58 -9.81
C HIS A 186 20.60 -3.95 -8.75
N LEU A 187 21.92 -3.86 -9.00
CA LEU A 187 22.86 -3.15 -8.12
C LEU A 187 22.63 -1.64 -8.12
N GLY A 188 22.32 -1.04 -9.27
CA GLY A 188 21.94 0.37 -9.35
C GLY A 188 20.68 0.68 -8.54
N PHE A 189 19.65 -0.17 -8.66
CA PHE A 189 18.44 -0.07 -7.84
C PHE A 189 18.75 -0.26 -6.34
N LEU A 190 19.59 -1.24 -5.99
CA LEU A 190 20.01 -1.46 -4.60
C LEU A 190 20.73 -0.23 -4.03
N ALA A 191 21.65 0.37 -4.78
CA ALA A 191 22.37 1.58 -4.38
C ALA A 191 21.41 2.76 -4.14
N GLU A 192 20.45 2.98 -5.04
CA GLU A 192 19.42 4.01 -4.87
C GLU A 192 18.61 3.80 -3.59
N ARG A 193 18.21 2.55 -3.29
CA ARG A 193 17.45 2.22 -2.08
C ARG A 193 18.29 2.38 -0.82
N VAL A 194 19.53 1.90 -0.80
CA VAL A 194 20.45 2.08 0.34
C VAL A 194 20.63 3.56 0.64
N ALA A 195 20.86 4.40 -0.38
CA ALA A 195 20.98 5.85 -0.21
C ALA A 195 19.68 6.51 0.29
N ALA A 196 18.52 6.09 -0.22
CA ALA A 196 17.23 6.60 0.21
C ALA A 196 16.94 6.31 1.70
N TYR A 197 17.42 5.18 2.21
CA TYR A 197 17.21 4.72 3.57
C TYR A 197 18.38 5.02 4.52
N GLU A 198 19.50 5.56 4.03
CA GLU A 198 20.71 5.87 4.82
C GLU A 198 20.43 6.82 6.00
N LYS A 199 19.47 7.74 5.82
CA LYS A 199 19.03 8.69 6.85
C LYS A 199 18.34 8.04 8.04
N LEU A 200 17.95 6.76 7.95
CA LEU A 200 17.37 6.02 9.07
C LEU A 200 18.42 5.67 10.14
N GLY A 201 19.72 5.77 9.83
CA GLY A 201 20.80 5.52 10.80
C GLY A 201 20.79 4.09 11.36
N ASP A 202 20.26 3.14 10.59
CA ASP A 202 20.01 1.77 11.01
C ASP A 202 21.22 0.88 10.68
N ASP A 203 21.72 0.11 11.65
CA ASP A 203 22.81 -0.86 11.46
C ASP A 203 22.52 -1.82 10.30
N PHE A 204 21.24 -2.13 10.09
CA PHE A 204 20.78 -2.92 8.95
C PHE A 204 21.20 -2.33 7.59
N ILE A 205 21.11 -1.01 7.41
CA ILE A 205 21.47 -0.36 6.13
C ILE A 205 22.98 -0.36 5.94
N ALA A 206 23.74 -0.16 7.01
CA ALA A 206 25.21 -0.21 6.97
C ALA A 206 25.73 -1.60 6.57
N GLU A 207 25.14 -2.67 7.11
CA GLU A 207 25.48 -4.05 6.72
C GLU A 207 25.18 -4.31 5.23
N ARG A 208 24.04 -3.83 4.74
CA ARG A 208 23.62 -4.02 3.35
C ARG A 208 24.42 -3.20 2.36
N ARG A 209 24.96 -2.05 2.77
CA ARG A 209 25.94 -1.29 1.99
C ARG A 209 27.22 -2.09 1.77
N LYS A 210 27.75 -2.73 2.81
CA LYS A 210 28.92 -3.62 2.68
C LYS A 210 28.64 -4.77 1.71
N HIS A 211 27.43 -5.32 1.75
CA HIS A 211 27.03 -6.39 0.83
C HIS A 211 26.91 -5.91 -0.62
N LEU A 212 26.42 -4.70 -0.85
CA LEU A 212 26.42 -4.05 -2.17
C LEU A 212 27.85 -3.90 -2.70
N ASP A 213 28.80 -3.44 -1.86
CA ASP A 213 30.20 -3.28 -2.24
C ASP A 213 30.83 -4.65 -2.62
N ASP A 214 30.54 -5.71 -1.86
CA ASP A 214 31.00 -7.07 -2.15
C ASP A 214 30.47 -7.60 -3.49
N ILE A 215 29.16 -7.50 -3.74
CA ILE A 215 28.58 -7.99 -5.01
C ILE A 215 29.11 -7.16 -6.20
N THR A 216 29.32 -5.86 -6.00
CA THR A 216 29.90 -4.99 -7.03
C THR A 216 31.33 -5.41 -7.36
N HIS A 217 32.16 -5.67 -6.35
CA HIS A 217 33.52 -6.17 -6.55
C HIS A 217 33.53 -7.53 -7.28
N ARG A 218 32.63 -8.45 -6.90
CA ARG A 218 32.49 -9.75 -7.58
C ARG A 218 32.06 -9.60 -9.05
N LEU A 219 31.19 -8.63 -9.34
CA LEU A 219 30.79 -8.33 -10.72
C LEU A 219 31.96 -7.77 -11.55
N GLU A 220 32.78 -6.89 -10.98
CA GLU A 220 33.97 -6.35 -11.65
C GLU A 220 35.00 -7.44 -11.95
N GLN A 221 35.22 -8.38 -11.02
CA GLN A 221 36.05 -9.55 -11.26
C GLN A 221 35.52 -10.39 -12.42
N LEU A 222 34.21 -10.67 -12.44
CA LEU A 222 33.56 -11.44 -13.51
C LEU A 222 33.67 -10.75 -14.87
N ILE A 223 33.56 -9.41 -14.93
CA ILE A 223 33.79 -8.64 -16.17
C ILE A 223 35.23 -8.82 -16.66
N LYS A 224 36.22 -8.68 -15.77
CA LYS A 224 37.64 -8.86 -16.11
C LYS A 224 37.93 -10.29 -16.61
N GLU A 225 37.33 -11.29 -15.99
CA GLU A 225 37.45 -12.69 -16.43
C GLU A 225 36.86 -12.93 -17.83
N ILE A 226 35.69 -12.34 -18.12
CA ILE A 226 35.08 -12.43 -19.45
C ILE A 226 35.96 -11.73 -20.49
N GLU A 227 36.46 -10.52 -20.20
CA GLU A 227 37.35 -9.77 -21.09
C GLU A 227 38.69 -10.49 -21.31
N ALA A 228 39.25 -11.14 -20.29
CA ALA A 228 40.46 -11.93 -20.41
C ALA A 228 40.26 -13.16 -21.31
N LYS A 229 39.17 -13.90 -21.12
CA LYS A 229 38.82 -15.05 -21.98
C LYS A 229 38.59 -14.65 -23.44
N GLN A 230 37.92 -13.52 -23.68
CA GLN A 230 37.72 -13.00 -25.03
C GLN A 230 39.04 -12.57 -25.70
N LYS A 231 40.02 -12.07 -24.94
CA LYS A 231 41.35 -11.74 -25.47
C LYS A 231 42.19 -12.99 -25.76
N GLU A 232 42.01 -14.07 -25.01
CA GLU A 232 42.66 -15.35 -25.27
C GLU A 232 42.08 -16.07 -26.50
N GLU A 233 40.76 -16.00 -26.73
CA GLU A 233 40.12 -16.54 -27.93
C GLU A 233 40.41 -15.74 -29.22
N VAL A 234 40.87 -14.48 -29.11
CA VAL A 234 41.18 -13.59 -30.25
C VAL A 234 42.70 -13.47 -30.50
N SER A 235 43.53 -14.25 -29.81
CA SER A 235 44.97 -14.38 -30.10
C SER A 235 45.20 -15.30 -31.33
N PRO A 236 46.12 -14.95 -32.25
CA PRO A 236 45.90 -15.04 -33.68
C PRO A 236 46.01 -16.48 -34.18
N THR A 237 44.89 -17.05 -34.62
CA THR A 237 44.93 -18.18 -35.55
C THR A 237 44.78 -17.60 -36.95
N ASN A 238 45.92 -17.41 -37.61
CA ASN A 238 46.12 -17.17 -39.04
C ASN A 238 45.47 -15.92 -39.65
N GLU A 239 46.27 -14.85 -39.70
CA GLU A 239 46.28 -13.95 -40.86
C GLU A 239 46.76 -14.74 -42.10
N GLU A 240 45.90 -15.56 -42.68
CA GLU A 240 46.05 -16.04 -44.06
C GLU A 240 44.74 -15.75 -44.80
N ASP A 241 44.81 -14.75 -45.68
CA ASP A 241 43.91 -14.44 -46.80
C ASP A 241 42.51 -15.08 -46.81
N ASP A 242 41.50 -14.30 -46.41
CA ASP A 242 40.12 -14.54 -46.87
C ASP A 242 39.70 -13.47 -47.88
N PRO A 243 39.81 -13.72 -49.21
CA PRO A 243 39.46 -12.75 -50.25
C PRO A 243 37.96 -12.66 -50.52
N LEU A 244 37.08 -13.20 -49.66
CA LEU A 244 35.64 -13.32 -49.93
C LEU A 244 34.73 -12.25 -49.27
N PHE A 245 35.26 -11.36 -48.43
CA PHE A 245 34.47 -10.30 -47.80
C PHE A 245 34.92 -8.89 -48.18
N GLY A 246 34.87 -8.61 -49.49
CA GLY A 246 34.94 -7.26 -50.02
C GLY A 246 33.93 -6.33 -49.34
N THR A 247 34.39 -5.13 -49.01
CA THR A 247 33.63 -4.01 -48.44
C THR A 247 32.21 -3.91 -48.99
N LYS A 248 31.21 -4.25 -48.17
CA LYS A 248 29.80 -4.01 -48.52
C LYS A 248 29.53 -2.51 -48.46
N LYS A 249 29.27 -1.96 -49.65
CA LYS A 249 28.68 -0.65 -49.93
C LYS A 249 27.55 -0.33 -48.93
N LYS A 250 27.61 0.85 -48.31
CA LYS A 250 26.52 1.44 -47.52
C LYS A 250 25.29 1.62 -48.42
N TRP A 251 24.15 1.10 -47.99
CA TRP A 251 22.84 1.63 -48.34
C TRP A 251 22.36 2.49 -47.18
#